data_AF-A0A1H4KAQ1-F1
#
_entry.id   AF-A0A1H4KAQ1-F1
#
_cell.length_a   1.000
_cell.length_b   1.000
_cell.length_c   1.000
_cell.angle_alpha   90.00
_cell.angle_beta   90.00
_cell.angle_gamma   90.00
#
_symmetry.space_group_name_H-M   'P 1'
#
loop_
_entity.id
_entity.type
_entity.pdbx_description
1 polymer ?
#
loop_
_entity_poly.entity_id
_entity_poly.type
_entity_poly.pdbx_seq_one_letter_code
_entity_poly.pdbx_strand_id
1 'polypeptide(L)'
;MKRFATALVVLACLGLSACSGDDVDTSSDPVEVEVGKAFSWNGFTVDDGWTLEGVERSVNGDTVTTPNVKGTITNTLDEDRAAIFEMVFSADSDPVATISCSAATMVKDQSQQFECPGLSATMPDDYDAVVVQEFVRDDGSSSS
;
A
#
# COMPACT_ATOMS: atom_id res chain seq x y z
N MET A 1 55.12 -17.90 26.32
CA MET A 1 54.43 -16.68 25.82
C MET A 1 52.99 -17.12 25.55
N LYS A 2 51.92 -16.70 26.26
CA LYS A 2 51.30 -15.33 26.41
C LYS A 2 51.16 -14.64 25.04
N ARG A 3 50.00 -14.18 24.53
CA ARG A 3 48.54 -14.28 24.84
C ARG A 3 47.82 -14.66 23.49
N PHE A 4 46.50 -14.79 23.27
CA PHE A 4 45.20 -14.57 23.97
C PHE A 4 44.34 -15.85 23.81
N ALA A 5 43.17 -16.13 24.40
CA ALA A 5 42.06 -15.41 25.08
C ALA A 5 40.86 -14.96 24.20
N THR A 6 39.78 -15.76 24.30
CA THR A 6 38.35 -15.37 24.32
C THR A 6 37.63 -14.91 23.03
N ALA A 7 36.62 -15.69 22.62
CA ALA A 7 35.31 -15.18 22.24
C ALA A 7 34.23 -16.23 22.59
N LEU A 8 33.29 -15.86 23.45
CA LEU A 8 32.12 -16.65 23.85
C LEU A 8 30.90 -15.83 23.45
N VAL A 9 30.08 -16.34 22.53
CA VAL A 9 28.83 -15.69 22.11
C VAL A 9 27.66 -16.57 22.54
N VAL A 10 27.07 -16.21 23.67
CA VAL A 10 25.71 -16.59 24.03
C VAL A 10 24.84 -15.38 23.73
N LEU A 11 23.95 -15.52 22.75
CA LEU A 11 22.76 -14.69 22.56
C LEU A 11 21.63 -15.70 22.33
N ALA A 12 20.98 -16.16 23.40
CA ALA A 12 19.87 -15.49 24.08
C ALA A 12 18.59 -15.59 23.24
N CYS A 13 17.61 -16.31 23.81
CA CYS A 13 16.24 -16.39 23.33
C CYS A 13 15.65 -14.98 23.18
N LEU A 14 14.79 -14.77 22.16
CA LEU A 14 13.53 -14.00 22.23
C LEU A 14 12.91 -13.95 20.82
N GLY A 15 12.08 -14.96 20.52
CA GLY A 15 11.16 -14.98 19.36
C GLY A 15 9.71 -15.17 19.80
N LEU A 16 9.41 -14.80 21.05
CA LEU A 16 8.07 -14.77 21.61
C LEU A 16 7.49 -13.36 21.40
N SER A 17 7.12 -13.04 20.15
CA SER A 17 6.27 -11.89 19.85
C SER A 17 4.80 -12.24 20.18
N ALA A 18 4.57 -12.64 21.43
CA ALA A 18 3.26 -12.86 22.01
C ALA A 18 2.84 -11.64 22.82
N CYS A 19 2.81 -10.48 22.14
CA CYS A 19 2.19 -9.26 22.65
C CYS A 19 0.83 -9.11 21.97
N SER A 20 -0.18 -9.82 22.49
CA SER A 20 -1.58 -9.59 22.10
C SER A 20 -2.09 -8.29 22.74
N GLY A 21 -1.58 -7.17 22.27
CA GLY A 21 -2.38 -5.97 22.11
C GLY A 21 -3.11 -6.11 20.78
N ASP A 22 -4.43 -6.04 20.79
CA ASP A 22 -5.27 -5.97 19.58
C ASP A 22 -5.24 -4.52 19.06
N ASP A 23 -4.03 -3.99 18.92
CA ASP A 23 -3.76 -2.61 18.52
C ASP A 23 -3.95 -2.52 17.02
N VAL A 24 -5.16 -2.13 16.61
CA VAL A 24 -5.48 -1.76 15.23
C VAL A 24 -4.46 -0.73 14.74
N ASP A 25 -3.78 -1.04 13.64
CA ASP A 25 -2.80 -0.12 13.05
C ASP A 25 -3.53 1.09 12.47
N THR A 26 -3.47 2.22 13.18
CA THR A 26 -4.04 3.50 12.77
C THR A 26 -3.03 4.41 12.08
N SER A 27 -1.80 3.95 11.78
CA SER A 27 -0.82 4.81 11.10
C SER A 27 -1.24 5.10 9.67
N SER A 28 -1.09 6.37 9.24
CA SER A 28 -1.17 6.77 7.84
C SER A 28 0.21 6.94 7.17
N ASP A 29 1.29 6.56 7.86
CA ASP A 29 2.64 6.52 7.29
C ASP A 29 2.67 5.66 6.01
N PRO A 30 3.52 5.98 5.02
CA PRO A 30 3.63 5.17 3.80
C PRO A 30 4.13 3.75 4.10
N VAL A 31 3.51 2.74 3.50
CA VAL A 31 3.89 1.33 3.63
C VAL A 31 4.17 0.68 2.27
N GLU A 32 5.28 -0.03 2.15
CA GLU A 32 5.60 -0.82 0.96
C GLU A 32 4.79 -2.14 0.97
N VAL A 33 4.21 -2.51 -0.16
CA VAL A 33 3.32 -3.68 -0.30
C VAL A 33 3.69 -4.54 -1.51
N GLU A 34 3.57 -5.86 -1.35
CA GLU A 34 3.71 -6.81 -2.47
C GLU A 34 2.37 -7.00 -3.20
N VAL A 35 2.40 -7.04 -4.54
CA VAL A 35 1.19 -7.23 -5.36
C VAL A 35 0.51 -8.57 -5.03
N GLY A 36 -0.77 -8.49 -4.66
CA GLY A 36 -1.60 -9.62 -4.28
C GLY A 36 -1.36 -10.18 -2.89
N LYS A 37 -0.57 -9.50 -2.03
CA LYS A 37 -0.43 -9.84 -0.60
C LYS A 37 -1.33 -9.00 0.27
N ALA A 38 -1.86 -9.61 1.32
CA ALA A 38 -2.58 -8.87 2.37
C ALA A 38 -1.67 -7.81 3.03
N PHE A 39 -2.26 -6.66 3.36
CA PHE A 39 -1.59 -5.59 4.10
C PHE A 39 -2.59 -4.82 4.97
N SER A 40 -2.09 -4.06 5.93
CA SER A 40 -2.89 -3.11 6.73
C SER A 40 -2.32 -1.71 6.57
N TRP A 41 -3.20 -0.71 6.62
CA TRP A 41 -2.84 0.71 6.58
C TRP A 41 -4.01 1.54 7.12
N ASN A 42 -3.75 2.50 8.01
CA ASN A 42 -4.70 3.51 8.49
C ASN A 42 -6.07 2.94 8.90
N GLY A 43 -6.11 1.90 9.73
CA GLY A 43 -7.34 1.27 10.21
C GLY A 43 -8.12 0.48 9.16
N PHE A 44 -7.48 0.15 8.03
CA PHE A 44 -7.99 -0.78 7.04
C PHE A 44 -7.09 -2.00 6.91
N THR A 45 -7.69 -3.13 6.55
CA THR A 45 -6.97 -4.34 6.12
C THR A 45 -7.42 -4.71 4.72
N VAL A 46 -6.46 -4.98 3.83
CA VAL A 46 -6.68 -5.48 2.46
C VAL A 46 -6.36 -6.97 2.42
N ASP A 47 -7.25 -7.74 1.80
CA ASP A 47 -7.12 -9.20 1.69
C ASP A 47 -6.05 -9.62 0.67
N ASP A 48 -5.51 -10.83 0.83
CA ASP A 48 -4.70 -11.49 -0.20
C ASP A 48 -5.48 -11.65 -1.52
N GLY A 49 -4.78 -11.61 -2.66
CA GLY A 49 -5.36 -11.82 -3.97
C GLY A 49 -5.94 -10.58 -4.65
N TRP A 50 -5.65 -9.38 -4.14
CA TRP A 50 -5.84 -8.14 -4.90
C TRP A 50 -5.01 -8.16 -6.20
N THR A 51 -5.52 -7.53 -7.25
CA THR A 51 -4.94 -7.61 -8.61
C THR A 51 -4.47 -6.26 -9.09
N LEU A 52 -3.38 -6.24 -9.86
CA LEU A 52 -2.99 -5.15 -10.74
C LEU A 52 -3.17 -5.64 -12.19
N GLU A 53 -4.01 -4.95 -12.96
CA GLU A 53 -4.34 -5.31 -14.34
C GLU A 53 -4.08 -4.14 -15.30
N GLY A 54 -3.59 -4.44 -16.51
CA GLY A 54 -3.54 -3.47 -17.59
C GLY A 54 -4.88 -3.38 -18.32
N VAL A 55 -5.44 -2.17 -18.42
CA VAL A 55 -6.69 -1.90 -19.15
C VAL A 55 -6.38 -1.05 -20.38
N GLU A 56 -6.62 -1.60 -21.57
CA GLU A 56 -6.54 -0.85 -22.83
C GLU A 56 -7.64 0.21 -22.90
N ARG A 57 -7.26 1.45 -23.19
CA ARG A 57 -8.18 2.58 -23.39
C ARG A 57 -7.80 3.34 -24.66
N SER A 58 -8.80 3.82 -25.39
CA SER A 58 -8.54 4.73 -26.51
C SER A 58 -8.44 6.18 -26.02
N VAL A 59 -7.33 6.84 -26.33
CA VAL A 59 -7.06 8.24 -25.99
C VAL A 59 -6.65 8.96 -27.27
N ASN A 60 -7.45 9.94 -27.71
CA ASN A 60 -7.23 10.73 -28.92
C ASN A 60 -7.05 9.94 -30.25
N GLY A 61 -7.42 8.65 -30.27
CA GLY A 61 -7.27 7.76 -31.42
C GLY A 61 -6.16 6.71 -31.27
N ASP A 62 -5.26 6.89 -30.30
CA ASP A 62 -4.26 5.89 -29.91
C ASP A 62 -4.82 4.93 -28.85
N THR A 63 -4.19 3.76 -28.69
CA THR A 63 -4.46 2.83 -27.58
C THR A 63 -3.38 3.00 -26.51
N VAL A 64 -3.79 3.21 -25.26
CA VAL A 64 -2.92 3.31 -24.09
C VAL A 64 -3.38 2.29 -23.04
N THR A 65 -2.43 1.53 -22.48
CA THR A 65 -2.70 0.65 -21.34
C THR A 65 -2.56 1.43 -20.04
N THR A 66 -3.64 1.55 -19.28
CA THR A 66 -3.64 2.16 -17.94
C THR A 66 -3.64 1.07 -16.86
N PRO A 67 -2.98 1.24 -15.72
CA PRO A 67 -3.10 0.31 -14.61
C PRO A 67 -4.50 0.40 -13.99
N ASN A 68 -4.98 -0.73 -13.45
CA ASN A 68 -6.17 -0.79 -12.62
C ASN A 68 -5.93 -1.75 -11.48
N VAL A 69 -6.04 -1.27 -10.23
CA VAL A 69 -5.91 -2.14 -9.05
C VAL A 69 -7.29 -2.41 -8.45
N LYS A 70 -7.52 -3.66 -8.03
CA LYS A 70 -8.77 -4.09 -7.39
C LYS A 70 -8.50 -5.07 -6.25
N GLY A 71 -9.31 -4.99 -5.20
CA GLY A 71 -9.29 -5.99 -4.13
C GLY A 71 -10.43 -5.81 -3.15
N THR A 72 -10.37 -6.56 -2.05
CA THR A 72 -11.25 -6.41 -0.90
C THR A 72 -10.52 -5.64 0.19
N ILE A 73 -11.21 -4.68 0.79
CA ILE A 73 -10.73 -3.87 1.93
C ILE A 73 -11.77 -3.91 3.05
N THR A 74 -11.32 -3.98 4.29
CA THR A 74 -12.16 -4.06 5.50
C THR A 74 -11.78 -2.94 6.46
N ASN A 75 -12.77 -2.24 7.01
CA ASN A 75 -12.57 -1.24 8.07
C ASN A 75 -12.48 -1.92 9.44
N THR A 76 -11.38 -1.73 10.17
CA THR A 76 -11.16 -2.33 11.50
C THR A 76 -11.50 -1.38 12.66
N LEU A 77 -11.76 -0.10 12.38
CA LEU A 77 -12.06 0.92 13.38
C LEU A 77 -13.55 0.99 13.72
N ASP A 78 -13.85 1.45 14.94
CA ASP A 78 -15.20 1.64 15.47
C ASP A 78 -15.82 2.98 15.00
N GLU A 79 -15.70 3.29 13.70
CA GLU A 79 -16.27 4.46 13.05
C GLU A 79 -16.66 4.19 11.59
N ASP A 80 -17.72 4.86 11.10
CA ASP A 80 -18.19 4.74 9.71
C ASP A 80 -17.31 5.58 8.78
N ARG A 81 -16.46 4.94 7.96
CA ARG A 81 -15.52 5.65 7.07
C ARG A 81 -15.38 4.99 5.70
N ALA A 82 -15.07 5.81 4.69
CA ALA A 82 -14.66 5.35 3.37
C ALA A 82 -13.13 5.23 3.32
N ALA A 83 -12.61 4.28 2.54
CA ALA A 83 -11.19 4.21 2.27
C ALA A 83 -10.84 5.10 1.06
N ILE A 84 -9.86 5.98 1.23
CA ILE A 84 -9.28 6.81 0.16
C ILE A 84 -7.78 6.86 0.43
N PHE A 85 -6.98 6.43 -0.53
CA PHE A 85 -5.52 6.31 -0.43
C PHE A 85 -4.88 6.33 -1.82
N GLU A 86 -3.56 6.36 -1.89
CA GLU A 86 -2.81 6.23 -3.14
C GLU A 86 -1.98 4.95 -3.14
N MET A 87 -1.78 4.40 -4.33
CA MET A 87 -0.70 3.47 -4.62
C MET A 87 0.30 4.15 -5.56
N VAL A 88 1.54 4.27 -5.09
CA VAL A 88 2.69 4.80 -5.83
C VAL A 88 3.55 3.63 -6.28
N PHE A 89 3.69 3.46 -7.59
CA PHE A 89 4.64 2.55 -8.20
C PHE A 89 5.96 3.29 -8.36
N SER A 90 7.05 2.72 -7.86
CA SER A 90 8.39 3.31 -7.94
C SER A 90 9.34 2.39 -8.68
N ALA A 91 10.36 2.98 -9.30
CA ALA A 91 11.51 2.29 -9.88
C ALA A 91 12.78 3.00 -9.40
N ASP A 92 13.75 2.28 -8.84
CA ASP A 92 14.99 2.88 -8.29
C ASP A 92 14.72 3.99 -7.25
N SER A 93 13.61 3.89 -6.51
CA SER A 93 13.06 4.90 -5.57
C SER A 93 12.41 6.15 -6.18
N ASP A 94 12.36 6.31 -7.51
CA ASP A 94 11.63 7.39 -8.18
C ASP A 94 10.19 6.95 -8.54
N PRO A 95 9.15 7.78 -8.30
CA PRO A 95 7.76 7.41 -8.62
C PRO A 95 7.52 7.42 -10.14
N VAL A 96 7.13 6.27 -10.68
CA VAL A 96 6.83 6.07 -12.12
C VAL A 96 5.34 6.10 -12.45
N ALA A 97 4.47 5.79 -11.48
CA ALA A 97 3.02 5.98 -11.59
C ALA A 97 2.39 6.16 -10.21
N THR A 98 1.43 7.08 -10.08
CA THR A 98 0.58 7.22 -8.89
C THR A 98 -0.88 7.04 -9.29
N ILE A 99 -1.61 6.21 -8.55
CA ILE A 99 -3.04 6.00 -8.75
C ILE A 99 -3.82 6.17 -7.45
N SER A 100 -4.95 6.87 -7.52
CA SER A 100 -5.84 7.05 -6.38
C SER A 100 -6.80 5.87 -6.26
N CYS A 101 -6.88 5.29 -5.07
CA CYS A 101 -7.74 4.18 -4.69
C CYS A 101 -8.95 4.67 -3.90
N SER A 102 -10.10 4.00 -4.07
CA SER A 102 -11.26 4.27 -3.23
C SER A 102 -12.15 3.05 -2.99
N ALA A 103 -12.81 3.01 -1.83
CA ALA A 103 -13.93 2.11 -1.52
C ALA A 103 -15.08 2.89 -0.87
N ALA A 104 -16.29 2.33 -0.94
CA ALA A 104 -17.47 2.90 -0.29
C ALA A 104 -17.33 2.94 1.25
N THR A 105 -18.17 3.73 1.92
CA THR A 105 -18.24 3.77 3.38
C THR A 105 -18.50 2.39 3.97
N MET A 106 -17.71 2.03 4.97
CA MET A 106 -17.77 0.79 5.73
C MET A 106 -18.04 1.10 7.20
N VAL A 107 -18.97 0.38 7.82
CA VAL A 107 -19.02 0.26 9.28
C VAL A 107 -17.88 -0.63 9.77
N LYS A 108 -17.66 -0.74 11.08
CA LYS A 108 -16.67 -1.67 11.63
C LYS A 108 -16.87 -3.11 11.14
N ASP A 109 -15.77 -3.79 10.82
CA ASP A 109 -15.67 -5.17 10.34
C ASP A 109 -16.43 -5.43 9.02
N GLN A 110 -16.88 -4.36 8.32
CA GLN A 110 -17.47 -4.45 7.00
C GLN A 110 -16.39 -4.40 5.92
N SER A 111 -16.43 -5.37 5.01
CA SER A 111 -15.62 -5.37 3.80
C SER A 111 -16.35 -4.72 2.61
N GLN A 112 -15.59 -4.07 1.74
CA GLN A 112 -16.03 -3.57 0.43
C GLN A 112 -14.99 -3.90 -0.64
N GLN A 113 -15.39 -3.82 -1.91
CA GLN A 113 -14.44 -3.78 -3.01
C GLN A 113 -13.83 -2.37 -3.12
N PHE A 114 -12.51 -2.29 -3.28
CA PHE A 114 -11.84 -1.07 -3.72
C PHE A 114 -11.42 -1.16 -5.19
N GLU A 115 -11.36 -0.02 -5.85
CA GLU A 115 -10.78 0.12 -7.20
C GLU A 115 -9.85 1.35 -7.23
N CYS A 116 -8.72 1.20 -7.92
CA CYS A 116 -7.77 2.27 -8.19
C CYS A 116 -7.62 2.43 -9.72
N PRO A 117 -8.50 3.20 -10.37
CA PRO A 117 -8.46 3.36 -11.82
C PRO A 117 -7.35 4.35 -12.20
N GLY A 118 -6.26 3.86 -12.81
CA GLY A 118 -5.10 4.66 -13.22
C GLY A 118 -5.35 5.55 -14.45
N LEU A 119 -6.44 6.32 -14.47
CA LEU A 119 -6.84 7.15 -15.63
C LEU A 119 -5.81 8.23 -16.00
N SER A 120 -4.98 8.63 -15.04
CA SER A 120 -3.89 9.59 -15.15
C SER A 120 -2.52 8.96 -15.40
N ALA A 121 -2.42 7.63 -15.46
CA ALA A 121 -1.16 6.90 -15.52
C ALA A 121 -1.13 5.89 -16.69
N THR A 122 0.05 5.75 -17.30
CA THR A 122 0.36 4.57 -18.13
C THR A 122 0.72 3.40 -17.22
N MET A 123 0.47 2.17 -17.66
CA MET A 123 0.90 0.97 -16.96
C MET A 123 2.43 1.01 -16.77
N PRO A 124 2.96 0.92 -15.53
CA PRO A 124 4.39 0.84 -15.31
C PRO A 124 4.88 -0.59 -15.61
N ASP A 125 5.82 -0.71 -16.55
CA ASP A 125 6.37 -2.01 -16.96
C ASP A 125 7.56 -2.47 -16.09
N ASP A 126 8.33 -1.53 -15.54
CA ASP A 126 9.62 -1.76 -14.85
C ASP A 126 9.66 -1.14 -13.42
N TYR A 127 8.64 -1.36 -12.59
CA TYR A 127 8.63 -0.92 -11.18
C TYR A 127 9.21 -1.99 -10.24
N ASP A 128 9.86 -1.56 -9.15
CA ASP A 128 10.45 -2.44 -8.13
C ASP A 128 9.72 -2.40 -6.78
N ALA A 129 8.98 -1.32 -6.49
CA ALA A 129 8.18 -1.17 -5.28
C ALA A 129 6.76 -0.63 -5.55
N VAL A 130 5.82 -0.99 -4.67
CA VAL A 130 4.49 -0.36 -4.59
C VAL A 130 4.32 0.17 -3.18
N VAL A 131 4.02 1.46 -3.02
CA VAL A 131 3.85 2.12 -1.73
C VAL A 131 2.40 2.59 -1.59
N VAL A 132 1.74 2.19 -0.51
CA VAL A 132 0.44 2.69 -0.09
C VAL A 132 0.65 3.92 0.81
N GLN A 133 -0.03 5.02 0.51
CA GLN A 133 0.10 6.28 1.25
C GLN A 133 -1.23 7.06 1.32
N GLU A 134 -1.25 8.12 2.13
CA GLU A 134 -2.40 9.03 2.21
C GLU A 134 -2.64 9.73 0.86
N PHE A 135 -3.91 9.86 0.46
CA PHE A 135 -4.27 10.57 -0.77
C PHE A 135 -4.04 12.08 -0.61
N VAL A 136 -3.06 12.61 -1.35
CA VAL A 136 -2.75 14.04 -1.36
C VAL A 136 -3.56 14.71 -2.48
N ARG A 137 -4.39 15.68 -2.14
CA ARG A 137 -4.88 16.61 -3.17
C ARG A 137 -3.76 17.56 -3.51
N ASP A 138 -3.38 17.63 -4.78
CA ASP A 138 -2.68 18.79 -5.34
C ASP A 138 -3.59 20.04 -5.23
N ASP A 139 -3.63 20.67 -4.06
CA ASP A 139 -3.96 22.08 -4.01
C ASP A 139 -2.83 22.81 -4.73
N GLY A 140 -3.16 23.40 -5.89
CA GLY A 140 -2.21 24.01 -6.82
C GLY A 140 -1.56 25.29 -6.31
N SER A 141 -0.99 25.26 -5.10
CA SER A 141 -0.25 26.30 -4.37
C SER A 141 1.11 26.56 -5.02
N SER A 142 1.05 26.95 -6.30
CA SER A 142 2.14 27.52 -7.09
C SER A 142 2.54 28.87 -6.47
N SER A 143 3.35 28.81 -5.42
CA SER A 143 3.82 29.99 -4.70
C SER A 143 4.85 30.72 -5.57
N SER A 144 4.38 31.77 -6.27
CA SER A 144 5.19 32.72 -7.04
C SER A 144 5.40 34.02 -6.27
#